data_AF-A0A7C4RDA2-F1
#
_entry.id   AF-A0A7C4RDA2-F1
#
_cell.length_a   1.000
_cell.length_b   1.000
_cell.length_c   1.000
_cell.angle_alpha   90.00
_cell.angle_beta   90.00
_cell.angle_gamma   90.00
#
_symmetry.space_group_name_H-M   'P 1'
#
loop_
_entity.id
_entity.type
_entity.pdbx_description
1 polymer ?
#
loop_
_entity_poly.entity_id
_entity_poly.type
_entity_poly.pdbx_seq_one_letter_code
_entity_poly.pdbx_strand_id
1 'polypeptide(L)'
;MVNRLEICKGIRSTIWINAVFYRVDAFLNTLYDLIVVLIGVTLFLSKMHIIYVSFEQLLAYFLLIPLLMHFLYAIVYGVNDYMDYEKVIHYSPENFAYYIYRPIIFSNKSLIILIGLNSLYIFFAFSLIGFLKLPVVIYAPLVPFFAITSLLRSKCTDVALKYTSFLLLRLTKYSYATATLELLLLQSFYSYPFFIMSLAFLVPYTIYRTVEYMVLSKDLLFNDVKALKGKIKGIVLLIIVMILSSFAFSYYHEHNFNTIEGIFLIYAVCSIPAAGLYFLLSPLIIKKLSRSSSSDGYRTLLFKRLMDALLTFLFALLIIYILTIV
;
A
#
# COMPACT_ATOMS: atom_id res chain seq x y z
N MET A 1 -3.90 -39.54 -8.31
CA MET A 1 -2.66 -39.20 -9.05
C MET A 1 -2.91 -37.84 -9.70
N VAL A 2 -2.53 -36.74 -9.03
CA VAL A 2 -2.72 -35.39 -9.59
C VAL A 2 -1.81 -35.25 -10.81
N ASN A 3 -2.38 -34.85 -11.93
CA ASN A 3 -1.74 -34.89 -13.23
C ASN A 3 -0.54 -33.94 -13.23
N ARG A 4 0.71 -34.44 -13.33
CA ARG A 4 1.95 -33.61 -13.29
C ARG A 4 1.94 -32.49 -14.33
N LEU A 5 1.19 -32.67 -15.42
CA LEU A 5 0.93 -31.68 -16.46
C LEU A 5 0.11 -30.48 -15.98
N GLU A 6 -0.89 -30.68 -15.11
CA GLU A 6 -1.68 -29.60 -14.52
C GLU A 6 -0.87 -28.79 -13.52
N ILE A 7 -0.01 -29.45 -12.75
CA ILE A 7 0.92 -28.80 -11.83
C ILE A 7 1.90 -27.91 -12.62
N CYS A 8 2.46 -28.40 -13.73
CA CYS A 8 3.36 -27.61 -14.58
C CYS A 8 2.65 -26.43 -15.28
N LYS A 9 1.40 -26.60 -15.73
CA LYS A 9 0.60 -25.51 -16.33
C LYS A 9 0.27 -24.43 -15.30
N GLY A 10 -0.15 -24.82 -14.09
CA GLY A 10 -0.43 -23.90 -12.99
C GLY A 10 0.79 -23.07 -12.59
N ILE A 11 1.96 -23.71 -12.49
CA ILE A 11 3.24 -23.05 -12.19
C ILE A 11 3.58 -22.00 -13.27
N ARG A 12 3.46 -22.34 -14.56
CA ARG A 12 3.73 -21.39 -15.65
C ARG A 12 2.79 -20.19 -15.60
N SER A 13 1.48 -20.40 -15.42
CA SER A 13 0.53 -19.29 -15.31
C SER A 13 0.84 -18.37 -14.12
N THR A 14 1.16 -18.92 -12.95
CA THR A 14 1.48 -18.12 -11.76
C THR A 14 2.75 -17.30 -11.94
N ILE A 15 3.76 -17.83 -12.63
CA ILE A 15 5.01 -17.09 -12.93
C ILE A 15 4.70 -15.94 -13.90
N TRP A 16 3.94 -16.18 -14.97
CA TRP A 16 3.58 -15.14 -15.93
C TRP A 16 2.77 -14.01 -15.28
N ILE A 17 1.76 -14.34 -14.47
CA ILE A 17 0.96 -13.33 -13.78
C ILE A 17 1.84 -12.54 -12.78
N ASN A 18 2.75 -13.22 -12.05
CA ASN A 18 3.70 -12.53 -11.17
C ASN A 18 4.75 -11.71 -11.93
N ALA A 19 5.06 -12.04 -13.17
CA ALA A 19 5.94 -11.24 -14.03
C ALA A 19 5.21 -10.00 -14.59
N VAL A 20 3.94 -10.13 -14.99
CA VAL A 20 3.10 -9.03 -15.51
C VAL A 20 2.76 -8.00 -14.42
N PHE A 21 2.52 -8.45 -13.19
CA PHE A 21 2.23 -7.56 -12.06
C PHE A 21 3.43 -7.36 -11.13
N TYR A 22 4.59 -7.93 -11.41
CA TYR A 22 5.77 -7.90 -10.52
C TYR A 22 5.38 -8.08 -9.05
N ARG A 23 4.89 -9.29 -8.76
CA ARG A 23 4.18 -9.69 -7.52
C ARG A 23 2.73 -9.24 -7.44
N VAL A 24 1.82 -10.14 -7.82
CA VAL A 24 0.35 -9.94 -7.74
C VAL A 24 -0.09 -9.67 -6.30
N ASP A 25 0.52 -10.37 -5.35
CA ASP A 25 0.21 -10.22 -3.94
C ASP A 25 0.54 -8.80 -3.44
N ALA A 26 1.60 -8.19 -3.97
CA ALA A 26 2.01 -6.83 -3.64
C ALA A 26 1.13 -5.80 -4.33
N PHE A 27 0.74 -6.05 -5.59
CA PHE A 27 -0.23 -5.24 -6.32
C PHE A 27 -1.57 -5.17 -5.58
N LEU A 28 -2.15 -6.32 -5.20
CA LEU A 28 -3.45 -6.36 -4.50
C LEU A 28 -3.41 -5.63 -3.15
N ASN A 29 -2.30 -5.74 -2.41
CA ASN A 29 -2.13 -4.99 -1.17
C ASN A 29 -1.97 -3.49 -1.42
N THR A 30 -1.24 -3.09 -2.46
CA THR A 30 -1.12 -1.68 -2.86
C THR A 30 -2.47 -1.12 -3.32
N LEU A 31 -3.26 -1.90 -4.06
CA LEU A 31 -4.61 -1.52 -4.49
C LEU A 31 -5.51 -1.29 -3.27
N TYR A 32 -5.57 -2.25 -2.33
CA TYR A 32 -6.30 -2.10 -1.07
C TYR A 32 -5.89 -0.84 -0.30
N ASP A 33 -4.59 -0.68 -0.01
CA ASP A 33 -4.08 0.42 0.81
C ASP A 33 -4.37 1.79 0.15
N LEU A 34 -4.15 1.88 -1.16
CA LEU A 34 -4.32 3.14 -1.89
C LEU A 34 -5.77 3.50 -2.12
N ILE A 35 -6.67 2.53 -2.32
CA ILE A 35 -8.11 2.84 -2.39
C ILE A 35 -8.58 3.46 -1.08
N VAL A 36 -8.19 2.93 0.08
CA VAL A 36 -8.54 3.52 1.38
C VAL A 36 -8.02 4.96 1.50
N VAL A 37 -6.78 5.20 1.06
CA VAL A 37 -6.19 6.55 1.03
C VAL A 37 -6.98 7.49 0.11
N LEU A 38 -7.28 7.06 -1.12
CA LEU A 38 -7.97 7.87 -2.12
C LEU A 38 -9.42 8.19 -1.72
N ILE A 39 -10.14 7.24 -1.10
CA ILE A 39 -11.45 7.50 -0.50
C ILE A 39 -11.32 8.60 0.56
N GLY A 40 -10.37 8.47 1.48
CA GLY A 40 -10.17 9.45 2.55
C GLY A 40 -9.92 10.87 2.02
N VAL A 41 -9.03 10.99 1.02
CA VAL A 41 -8.74 12.27 0.37
C VAL A 41 -9.98 12.83 -0.34
N THR A 42 -10.70 12.00 -1.07
CA THR A 42 -11.91 12.43 -1.81
C THR A 42 -12.99 12.93 -0.85
N LEU A 43 -13.25 12.19 0.25
CA LEU A 43 -14.19 12.59 1.29
C LEU A 43 -13.82 13.93 1.92
N PHE A 44 -12.53 14.11 2.22
CA PHE A 44 -12.04 15.35 2.82
C PHE A 44 -12.20 16.53 1.88
N LEU A 45 -11.73 16.42 0.63
CA LEU A 45 -11.82 17.49 -0.35
C LEU A 45 -13.28 17.83 -0.69
N SER A 46 -14.14 16.82 -0.76
CA SER A 46 -15.59 17.00 -0.97
C SER A 46 -16.22 17.75 0.20
N LYS A 47 -15.91 17.35 1.44
CA LYS A 47 -16.42 18.01 2.65
C LYS A 47 -15.91 19.44 2.82
N MET A 48 -14.71 19.71 2.32
CA MET A 48 -14.15 21.06 2.21
C MET A 48 -14.75 21.88 1.06
N HIS A 49 -15.66 21.31 0.26
CA HIS A 49 -16.24 21.92 -0.94
C HIS A 49 -15.19 22.36 -1.97
N ILE A 50 -14.05 21.66 -2.03
CA ILE A 50 -12.95 21.96 -2.95
C ILE A 50 -13.15 21.25 -4.29
N ILE A 51 -13.77 20.08 -4.29
CA ILE A 51 -14.01 19.27 -5.50
C ILE A 51 -15.50 19.08 -5.77
N TYR A 52 -15.84 19.06 -7.06
CA TYR A 52 -17.08 18.50 -7.59
C TYR A 52 -16.70 17.63 -8.79
N VAL A 53 -16.85 16.31 -8.66
CA VAL A 53 -16.23 15.34 -9.58
C VAL A 53 -17.27 14.33 -10.00
N SER A 54 -17.24 13.96 -11.28
CA SER A 54 -18.08 12.88 -11.80
C SER A 54 -17.64 11.51 -11.28
N PHE A 55 -18.60 10.57 -11.23
CA PHE A 55 -18.36 9.18 -10.85
C PHE A 55 -17.30 8.53 -11.73
N GLU A 56 -17.37 8.75 -13.05
CA GLU A 56 -16.47 8.15 -14.03
C GLU A 56 -15.03 8.61 -13.84
N GLN A 57 -14.83 9.90 -13.54
CA GLN A 57 -13.50 10.46 -13.28
C GLN A 57 -12.89 9.85 -12.01
N LEU A 58 -13.64 9.81 -10.90
CA LEU A 58 -13.15 9.21 -9.66
C LEU A 58 -12.84 7.72 -9.84
N LEU A 59 -13.72 6.98 -10.53
CA LEU A 59 -13.50 5.57 -10.83
C LEU A 59 -12.21 5.35 -11.64
N ALA A 60 -11.98 6.15 -12.68
CA ALA A 60 -10.76 6.07 -13.48
C ALA A 60 -9.52 6.34 -12.62
N TYR A 61 -9.54 7.38 -11.78
CA TYR A 61 -8.40 7.72 -10.92
C TYR A 61 -8.14 6.67 -9.83
N PHE A 62 -9.18 6.05 -9.28
CA PHE A 62 -9.06 4.98 -8.29
C PHE A 62 -8.46 3.69 -8.87
N LEU A 63 -8.46 3.53 -10.20
CA LEU A 63 -7.78 2.42 -10.88
C LEU A 63 -6.36 2.82 -11.34
N LEU A 64 -6.20 4.00 -11.93
CA LEU A 64 -4.95 4.43 -12.53
C LEU A 64 -3.90 4.85 -11.49
N ILE A 65 -4.29 5.51 -10.40
CA ILE A 65 -3.33 5.95 -9.37
C ILE A 65 -2.69 4.76 -8.66
N PRO A 66 -3.42 3.73 -8.20
CA PRO A 66 -2.78 2.55 -7.60
C PRO A 66 -1.88 1.81 -8.58
N LEU A 67 -2.25 1.75 -9.86
CA LEU A 67 -1.42 1.15 -10.90
C LEU A 67 -0.11 1.93 -11.10
N LEU A 68 -0.18 3.26 -11.18
CA LEU A 68 0.98 4.14 -11.27
C LEU A 68 1.92 3.94 -10.07
N MET A 69 1.37 3.99 -8.86
CA MET A 69 2.16 3.82 -7.64
C MET A 69 2.77 2.42 -7.56
N HIS A 70 2.06 1.40 -8.02
CA HIS A 70 2.60 0.04 -8.09
C HIS A 70 3.79 -0.06 -9.05
N PHE A 71 3.71 0.56 -10.22
CA PHE A 71 4.83 0.59 -11.18
C PHE A 71 6.05 1.33 -10.63
N LEU A 72 5.85 2.51 -10.03
CA LEU A 72 6.94 3.26 -9.40
C LEU A 72 7.57 2.49 -8.23
N TYR A 73 6.75 1.79 -7.45
CA TYR A 73 7.18 1.05 -6.27
C TYR A 73 7.73 -0.34 -6.59
N ALA A 74 7.62 -0.83 -7.84
CA ALA A 74 8.13 -2.14 -8.26
C ALA A 74 9.63 -2.31 -7.96
N ILE A 75 10.40 -1.21 -8.02
CA ILE A 75 11.83 -1.20 -7.66
C ILE A 75 12.08 -1.64 -6.22
N VAL A 76 11.19 -1.28 -5.29
CA VAL A 76 11.25 -1.72 -3.89
C VAL A 76 11.07 -3.23 -3.82
N TYR A 77 10.12 -3.80 -4.57
CA TYR A 77 9.91 -5.24 -4.60
C TYR A 77 11.14 -5.96 -5.15
N GLY A 78 11.77 -5.42 -6.20
CA GLY A 78 12.91 -6.07 -6.85
C GLY A 78 14.16 -6.04 -6.00
N VAL A 79 14.45 -4.90 -5.39
CA VAL A 79 15.54 -4.78 -4.42
C VAL A 79 15.33 -5.74 -3.26
N ASN A 80 14.13 -5.79 -2.67
CA ASN A 80 13.86 -6.70 -1.55
C ASN A 80 14.03 -8.17 -1.96
N ASP A 81 13.45 -8.60 -3.08
CA ASP A 81 13.57 -9.99 -3.53
C ASP A 81 15.03 -10.37 -3.86
N TYR A 82 15.82 -9.44 -4.40
CA TYR A 82 17.24 -9.67 -4.66
C TYR A 82 18.05 -9.79 -3.36
N MET A 83 17.81 -8.90 -2.39
CA MET A 83 18.55 -8.85 -1.14
C MET A 83 18.19 -9.99 -0.19
N ASP A 84 16.92 -10.40 -0.17
CA ASP A 84 16.41 -11.45 0.73
C ASP A 84 16.49 -12.86 0.13
N TYR A 85 17.06 -13.01 -1.07
CA TYR A 85 17.17 -14.30 -1.77
C TYR A 85 17.69 -15.44 -0.89
N GLU A 86 18.83 -15.23 -0.20
CA GLU A 86 19.45 -16.25 0.66
C GLU A 86 18.55 -16.66 1.83
N LYS A 87 17.76 -15.73 2.38
CA LYS A 87 16.83 -16.04 3.47
C LYS A 87 15.68 -16.89 2.94
N VAL A 88 15.19 -16.54 1.75
CA VAL A 88 14.04 -17.19 1.11
C VAL A 88 14.33 -18.65 0.79
N ILE A 89 15.50 -18.99 0.24
CA ILE A 89 15.84 -20.38 -0.12
C ILE A 89 15.95 -21.32 1.09
N HIS A 90 16.10 -20.76 2.30
CA HIS A 90 16.17 -21.50 3.55
C HIS A 90 14.83 -21.54 4.30
N TYR A 91 13.75 -20.98 3.75
CA TYR A 91 12.43 -21.08 4.35
C TYR A 91 11.90 -22.52 4.37
N SER A 92 11.06 -22.82 5.36
CA SER A 92 10.32 -24.08 5.39
C SER A 92 9.54 -24.27 4.08
N PRO A 93 9.33 -25.51 3.60
CA PRO A 93 8.67 -25.77 2.31
C PRO A 93 7.33 -25.03 2.13
N GLU A 94 6.55 -24.92 3.21
CA GLU A 94 5.27 -24.20 3.26
C GLU A 94 5.42 -22.69 2.98
N ASN A 95 6.46 -22.06 3.55
CA ASN A 95 6.76 -20.66 3.35
C ASN A 95 7.48 -20.44 2.01
N PHE A 96 8.37 -21.34 1.61
CA PHE A 96 9.16 -21.26 0.38
C PHE A 96 8.28 -21.28 -0.89
N ALA A 97 7.21 -22.07 -0.88
CA ALA A 97 6.22 -22.12 -1.96
C ALA A 97 5.61 -20.74 -2.30
N TYR A 98 5.63 -19.80 -1.35
CA TYR A 98 5.15 -18.43 -1.57
C TYR A 98 6.11 -17.55 -2.37
N TYR A 99 7.42 -17.81 -2.23
CA TYR A 99 8.46 -16.93 -2.77
C TYR A 99 9.06 -17.45 -4.06
N ILE A 100 9.01 -18.77 -4.31
CA ILE A 100 9.64 -19.40 -5.48
C ILE A 100 9.07 -18.89 -6.81
N TYR A 101 7.82 -18.41 -6.83
CA TYR A 101 7.17 -17.88 -8.05
C TYR A 101 7.48 -16.41 -8.32
N ARG A 102 8.27 -15.73 -7.48
CA ARG A 102 8.68 -14.35 -7.73
C ARG A 102 9.76 -14.33 -8.81
N PRO A 103 9.70 -13.41 -9.79
CA PRO A 103 10.60 -13.43 -10.95
C PRO A 103 12.08 -13.48 -10.60
N ILE A 104 12.52 -12.73 -9.58
CA ILE A 104 13.93 -12.68 -9.14
C ILE A 104 14.36 -13.97 -8.43
N ILE A 105 13.50 -14.51 -7.57
CA ILE A 105 13.77 -15.77 -6.85
C ILE A 105 13.78 -16.95 -7.82
N PHE A 106 12.76 -17.05 -8.67
CA PHE A 106 12.65 -18.07 -9.72
C PHE A 106 13.88 -18.10 -10.63
N SER A 107 14.41 -16.92 -10.93
CA SER A 107 15.57 -16.77 -11.82
C SER A 107 16.91 -16.74 -11.08
N ASN A 108 16.97 -17.36 -9.90
CA ASN A 108 18.19 -17.54 -9.11
C ASN A 108 18.98 -16.23 -8.93
N LYS A 109 18.29 -15.15 -8.52
CA LYS A 109 18.90 -13.84 -8.24
C LYS A 109 19.61 -13.21 -9.47
N SER A 110 19.14 -13.48 -10.68
CA SER A 110 19.70 -12.90 -11.91
C SER A 110 19.61 -11.36 -11.92
N LEU A 111 20.77 -10.71 -12.01
CA LEU A 111 20.88 -9.25 -12.12
C LEU A 111 20.24 -8.72 -13.41
N ILE A 112 20.34 -9.46 -14.51
CA ILE A 112 19.76 -9.08 -15.81
C ILE A 112 18.23 -8.97 -15.70
N ILE A 113 17.61 -9.93 -15.01
CA ILE A 113 16.15 -9.95 -14.84
C ILE A 113 15.71 -8.85 -13.87
N LEU A 114 16.49 -8.58 -12.82
CA LEU A 114 16.25 -7.43 -11.94
C LEU A 114 16.27 -6.11 -12.70
N ILE A 115 17.31 -5.86 -13.49
CA ILE A 115 17.44 -4.62 -14.28
C ILE A 115 16.33 -4.55 -15.31
N GLY A 116 16.12 -5.61 -16.10
CA GLY A 116 15.11 -5.64 -17.17
C GLY A 116 13.70 -5.39 -16.67
N LEU A 117 13.28 -6.04 -15.58
CA LEU A 117 11.95 -5.82 -15.00
C LEU A 117 11.84 -4.40 -14.43
N ASN A 118 12.80 -3.92 -13.65
CA ASN A 118 12.74 -2.55 -13.12
C ASN A 118 12.68 -1.49 -14.24
N SER A 119 13.47 -1.64 -15.30
CA SER A 119 13.42 -0.75 -16.47
C SER A 119 12.06 -0.76 -17.15
N LEU A 120 11.44 -1.95 -17.29
CA LEU A 120 10.10 -2.08 -17.87
C LEU A 120 9.03 -1.38 -17.02
N TYR A 121 9.06 -1.56 -15.69
CA TYR A 121 8.11 -0.91 -14.79
C TYR A 121 8.30 0.60 -14.71
N ILE A 122 9.55 1.05 -14.72
CA ILE A 122 9.88 2.49 -14.84
C ILE A 122 9.31 3.05 -16.14
N PHE A 123 9.50 2.36 -17.27
CA PHE A 123 8.93 2.77 -18.55
C PHE A 123 7.40 2.87 -18.49
N PHE A 124 6.71 1.88 -17.92
CA PHE A 124 5.26 1.93 -17.77
C PHE A 124 4.79 3.04 -16.84
N ALA A 125 5.50 3.30 -15.73
CA ALA A 125 5.20 4.40 -14.83
C ALA A 125 5.29 5.75 -15.55
N PHE A 126 6.39 6.03 -16.25
CA PHE A 126 6.57 7.29 -16.97
C PHE A 126 5.62 7.43 -18.16
N SER A 127 5.29 6.33 -18.84
CA SER A 127 4.26 6.33 -19.89
C SER A 127 2.89 6.70 -19.32
N LEU A 128 2.53 6.16 -18.16
CA LEU A 128 1.26 6.48 -17.49
C LEU A 128 1.24 7.92 -16.95
N ILE A 129 2.36 8.43 -16.42
CA ILE A 129 2.53 9.85 -16.04
C ILE A 129 2.30 10.75 -17.26
N GLY A 130 2.90 10.43 -18.40
CA GLY A 130 2.72 11.17 -19.65
C GLY A 130 1.28 11.13 -20.16
N PHE A 131 0.65 9.95 -20.12
CA PHE A 131 -0.77 9.77 -20.48
C PHE A 131 -1.70 10.61 -19.60
N LEU A 132 -1.44 10.64 -18.29
CA LEU A 132 -2.17 11.44 -17.30
C LEU A 132 -1.79 12.93 -17.31
N LYS A 133 -0.83 13.35 -18.15
CA LYS A 133 -0.30 14.72 -18.23
C LYS A 133 0.23 15.24 -16.88
N LEU A 134 0.76 14.35 -16.06
CA LEU A 134 1.34 14.68 -14.76
C LEU A 134 2.77 15.25 -14.91
N PRO A 135 3.21 16.14 -14.01
CA PRO A 135 4.53 16.74 -14.07
C PRO A 135 5.63 15.72 -13.73
N VAL A 136 6.29 15.19 -14.75
CA VAL A 136 7.36 14.16 -14.65
C VAL A 136 8.43 14.49 -13.62
N VAL A 137 8.80 15.77 -13.49
CA VAL A 137 9.82 16.27 -12.56
C VAL A 137 9.48 15.94 -11.10
N ILE A 138 8.20 15.86 -10.75
CA ILE A 138 7.76 15.51 -9.38
C ILE A 138 8.01 14.03 -9.09
N TYR A 139 7.83 13.15 -10.09
CA TYR A 139 7.90 11.69 -9.89
C TYR A 139 9.29 11.11 -10.15
N ALA A 140 10.12 11.76 -10.97
CA ALA A 140 11.44 11.23 -11.31
C ALA A 140 12.35 10.97 -10.09
N PRO A 141 12.38 11.83 -9.05
CA PRO A 141 13.16 11.57 -7.83
C PRO A 141 12.69 10.36 -7.02
N LEU A 142 11.46 9.86 -7.23
CA LEU A 142 10.94 8.71 -6.48
C LEU A 142 11.70 7.42 -6.79
N VAL A 143 12.14 7.23 -8.03
CA VAL A 143 12.83 6.01 -8.44
C VAL A 143 14.12 5.80 -7.63
N PRO A 144 15.09 6.77 -7.62
CA PRO A 144 16.28 6.62 -6.79
C PRO A 144 15.97 6.60 -5.30
N PHE A 145 14.99 7.37 -4.83
CA PHE A 145 14.57 7.36 -3.43
C PHE A 145 14.09 5.97 -2.99
N PHE A 146 13.14 5.37 -3.71
CA PHE A 146 12.61 4.04 -3.41
C PHE A 146 13.69 2.96 -3.47
N ALA A 147 14.61 3.03 -4.43
CA ALA A 147 15.73 2.10 -4.52
C ALA A 147 16.64 2.20 -3.27
N ILE A 148 17.09 3.41 -2.93
CA ILE A 148 18.01 3.66 -1.82
C ILE A 148 17.37 3.29 -0.49
N THR A 149 16.14 3.75 -0.23
CA THR A 149 15.45 3.44 1.03
C THR A 149 15.14 1.94 1.16
N SER A 150 14.83 1.25 0.05
CA SER A 150 14.67 -0.21 0.08
C SER A 150 15.98 -0.91 0.40
N LEU A 151 17.10 -0.48 -0.21
CA LEU A 151 18.43 -1.04 0.08
C LEU A 151 18.82 -0.84 1.55
N LEU A 152 18.61 0.37 2.09
CA LEU A 152 18.84 0.69 3.49
C LEU A 152 18.03 -0.23 4.40
N ARG A 153 16.73 -0.39 4.12
CA ARG A 153 15.86 -1.30 4.88
C ARG A 153 16.38 -2.73 4.86
N SER A 154 16.75 -3.26 3.69
CA SER A 154 17.17 -4.67 3.55
C SER A 154 18.51 -4.96 4.22
N LYS A 155 19.47 -4.03 4.16
CA LYS A 155 20.83 -4.21 4.70
C LYS A 155 20.97 -3.85 6.17
N CYS A 156 20.11 -2.98 6.69
CA CYS A 156 20.19 -2.57 8.07
C CYS A 156 19.99 -3.78 9.01
N THR A 157 20.65 -3.78 10.16
CA THR A 157 20.39 -4.75 11.24
C THR A 157 19.55 -4.12 12.36
N ASP A 158 19.68 -2.81 12.57
CA ASP A 158 18.91 -2.05 13.55
C ASP A 158 17.41 -2.05 13.23
N VAL A 159 16.62 -2.50 14.22
CA VAL A 159 15.17 -2.65 14.08
C VAL A 159 14.48 -1.30 13.91
N ALA A 160 14.97 -0.25 14.58
CA ALA A 160 14.36 1.07 14.50
C ALA A 160 14.57 1.68 13.11
N LEU A 161 15.77 1.58 12.54
CA LEU A 161 16.08 2.10 11.20
C LEU A 161 15.36 1.29 10.11
N LYS A 162 15.19 -0.04 10.27
CA LYS A 162 14.32 -0.84 9.40
C LYS A 162 12.87 -0.36 9.44
N TYR A 163 12.33 -0.16 10.64
CA TYR A 163 10.97 0.34 10.85
C TYR A 163 10.80 1.72 10.18
N THR A 164 11.70 2.65 10.45
CA THR A 164 11.67 4.00 9.89
C THR A 164 11.79 3.99 8.37
N SER A 165 12.69 3.18 7.80
CA SER A 165 12.84 3.07 6.35
C SER A 165 11.56 2.50 5.70
N PHE A 166 10.92 1.53 6.34
CA PHE A 166 9.68 0.95 5.82
C PHE A 166 8.48 1.89 5.96
N LEU A 167 8.41 2.61 7.08
CA LEU A 167 7.44 3.69 7.29
C LEU A 167 7.59 4.76 6.20
N LEU A 168 8.83 5.18 5.92
CA LEU A 168 9.15 6.20 4.94
C LEU A 168 8.72 5.78 3.52
N LEU A 169 9.04 4.55 3.10
CA LEU A 169 8.60 4.02 1.81
C LEU A 169 7.07 4.08 1.64
N ARG A 170 6.32 3.71 2.68
CA ARG A 170 4.85 3.73 2.66
C ARG A 170 4.29 5.14 2.69
N LEU A 171 4.83 6.01 3.55
CA LEU A 171 4.40 7.39 3.65
C LEU A 171 4.59 8.10 2.31
N THR A 172 5.76 7.96 1.68
CA THR A 172 6.01 8.51 0.35
C THR A 172 5.02 7.97 -0.68
N LYS A 173 4.74 6.65 -0.67
CA LYS A 173 3.74 6.06 -1.57
C LYS A 173 2.34 6.68 -1.38
N TYR A 174 1.89 6.86 -0.14
CA TYR A 174 0.56 7.40 0.15
C TYR A 174 0.49 8.90 -0.14
N SER A 175 1.50 9.67 0.26
CA SER A 175 1.61 11.10 -0.03
C SER A 175 1.60 11.38 -1.53
N TYR A 176 2.32 10.60 -2.33
CA TYR A 176 2.31 10.78 -3.78
C TYR A 176 1.01 10.32 -4.43
N ALA A 177 0.32 9.30 -3.90
CA ALA A 177 -1.02 8.96 -4.36
C ALA A 177 -2.02 10.10 -4.11
N THR A 178 -1.98 10.71 -2.92
CA THR A 178 -2.78 11.89 -2.57
C THR A 178 -2.46 13.09 -3.47
N ALA A 179 -1.18 13.42 -3.64
CA ALA A 179 -0.76 14.52 -4.50
C ALA A 179 -1.14 14.28 -5.97
N THR A 180 -1.05 13.03 -6.44
CA THR A 180 -1.50 12.66 -7.80
C THR A 180 -3.00 12.91 -7.95
N LEU A 181 -3.80 12.51 -6.96
CA LEU A 181 -5.25 12.73 -6.98
C LEU A 181 -5.58 14.23 -7.00
N GLU A 182 -4.92 15.03 -6.15
CA GLU A 182 -5.11 16.49 -6.14
C GLU A 182 -4.75 17.11 -7.50
N LEU A 183 -3.61 16.75 -8.08
CA LEU A 183 -3.19 17.26 -9.40
C LEU A 183 -4.18 16.87 -10.50
N LEU A 184 -4.76 15.67 -10.45
CA LEU A 184 -5.72 15.21 -11.45
C LEU A 184 -7.12 15.81 -11.29
N LEU A 185 -7.54 16.08 -10.06
CA LEU A 185 -8.85 16.66 -9.76
C LEU A 185 -8.85 18.19 -9.90
N LEU A 186 -7.79 18.84 -9.42
CA LEU A 186 -7.73 20.29 -9.23
C LEU A 186 -6.79 20.99 -10.21
N GLN A 187 -6.06 20.23 -11.04
CA GLN A 187 -5.06 20.74 -11.98
C GLN A 187 -3.95 21.57 -11.30
N SER A 188 -3.86 21.49 -9.98
CA SER A 188 -2.92 22.24 -9.13
C SER A 188 -2.78 21.54 -7.78
N PHE A 189 -1.73 21.90 -7.05
CA PHE A 189 -1.42 21.30 -5.74
C PHE A 189 -1.83 22.25 -4.62
N TYR A 190 -2.72 21.79 -3.74
CA TYR A 190 -3.22 22.59 -2.64
C TYR A 190 -2.51 22.17 -1.35
N SER A 191 -1.49 22.95 -0.96
CA SER A 191 -0.64 22.62 0.19
C SER A 191 -1.39 22.53 1.52
N TYR A 192 -2.40 23.38 1.73
CA TYR A 192 -3.20 23.39 2.96
C TYR A 192 -3.97 22.06 3.20
N PRO A 193 -4.90 21.64 2.32
CA PRO A 193 -5.63 20.39 2.50
C PRO A 193 -4.69 19.20 2.52
N PHE A 194 -3.63 19.20 1.70
CA PHE A 194 -2.61 18.16 1.71
C PHE A 194 -1.91 18.03 3.07
N PHE A 195 -1.53 19.15 3.70
CA PHE A 195 -0.83 19.15 4.98
C PHE A 195 -1.73 18.66 6.12
N ILE A 196 -2.97 19.14 6.18
CA ILE A 196 -3.96 18.66 7.14
C ILE A 196 -4.18 17.16 6.97
N MET A 197 -4.43 16.71 5.74
CA MET A 197 -4.62 15.29 5.42
C MET A 197 -3.40 14.45 5.80
N SER A 198 -2.20 14.99 5.59
CA SER A 198 -0.97 14.31 5.94
C SER A 198 -0.84 14.10 7.44
N LEU A 199 -1.05 15.15 8.24
CA LEU A 199 -0.94 15.07 9.70
C LEU A 199 -2.08 14.28 10.35
N ALA A 200 -3.31 14.54 9.93
CA ALA A 200 -4.50 14.00 10.56
C ALA A 200 -4.79 12.56 10.14
N PHE A 201 -4.41 12.15 8.93
CA PHE A 201 -4.79 10.85 8.38
C PHE A 201 -3.62 10.06 7.81
N LEU A 202 -2.86 10.58 6.83
CA LEU A 202 -1.86 9.78 6.12
C LEU A 202 -0.78 9.26 7.05
N VAL A 203 -0.18 10.10 7.91
CA VAL A 203 0.86 9.66 8.85
C VAL A 203 0.31 8.66 9.87
N PRO A 204 -0.79 8.94 10.60
CA PRO A 204 -1.41 7.95 11.49
C PRO A 204 -1.73 6.62 10.81
N TYR A 205 -2.32 6.66 9.61
CA TYR A 205 -2.67 5.48 8.84
C TYR A 205 -1.42 4.69 8.40
N THR A 206 -0.37 5.39 7.96
CA THR A 206 0.91 4.78 7.58
C THR A 206 1.55 4.07 8.77
N ILE A 207 1.58 4.72 9.93
CA ILE A 207 2.11 4.14 11.17
C ILE A 207 1.33 2.86 11.51
N TYR A 208 0.01 2.93 11.55
CA TYR A 208 -0.86 1.78 11.82
C TYR A 208 -0.55 0.61 10.87
N ARG A 209 -0.60 0.84 9.56
CA ARG A 209 -0.34 -0.21 8.57
C ARG A 209 1.08 -0.76 8.68
N THR A 210 2.07 0.07 9.01
CA THR A 210 3.47 -0.34 9.13
C THR A 210 3.66 -1.29 10.31
N VAL A 211 3.12 -0.92 11.47
CA VAL A 211 3.10 -1.78 12.66
C VAL A 211 2.38 -3.09 12.36
N GLU A 212 1.19 -3.01 11.74
CA GLU A 212 0.41 -4.18 11.36
C GLU A 212 1.22 -5.15 10.49
N TYR A 213 1.83 -4.66 9.42
CA TYR A 213 2.63 -5.49 8.52
C TYR A 213 3.82 -6.12 9.23
N MET A 214 4.54 -5.36 10.07
CA MET A 214 5.72 -5.89 10.76
C MET A 214 5.36 -6.96 11.81
N VAL A 215 4.17 -6.86 12.43
CA VAL A 215 3.65 -7.90 13.32
C VAL A 215 3.20 -9.14 12.55
N LEU A 216 2.55 -8.97 11.39
CA LEU A 216 2.01 -10.09 10.58
C LEU A 216 3.07 -10.83 9.77
N SER A 217 4.05 -10.12 9.22
CA SER A 217 5.06 -10.70 8.33
C SER A 217 6.04 -11.62 9.06
N LYS A 218 6.03 -11.65 10.40
CA LYS A 218 7.05 -12.33 11.23
C LYS A 218 8.49 -11.88 10.89
N ASP A 219 8.66 -10.74 10.20
CA ASP A 219 9.96 -10.13 9.91
C ASP A 219 10.65 -9.65 11.20
N LEU A 220 9.89 -9.54 12.29
CA LEU A 220 10.34 -9.22 13.64
C LEU A 220 10.25 -10.46 14.53
N LEU A 221 11.30 -10.72 15.30
CA LEU A 221 11.29 -11.75 16.33
C LEU A 221 10.29 -11.35 17.43
N PHE A 222 9.77 -12.32 18.19
CA PHE A 222 8.86 -12.05 19.31
C PHE A 222 9.43 -11.02 20.31
N ASN A 223 10.76 -10.99 20.47
CA ASN A 223 11.46 -10.01 21.28
C ASN A 223 11.41 -8.58 20.72
N ASP A 224 11.43 -8.43 19.39
CA ASP A 224 11.30 -7.14 18.72
C ASP A 224 9.87 -6.59 18.85
N VAL A 225 8.86 -7.47 18.79
CA VAL A 225 7.45 -7.11 19.05
C VAL A 225 7.26 -6.66 20.51
N LYS A 226 7.93 -7.31 21.47
CA LYS A 226 7.97 -6.88 22.88
C LYS A 226 8.64 -5.51 23.05
N ALA A 227 9.75 -5.25 22.35
CA ALA A 227 10.43 -3.96 22.35
C ALA A 227 9.56 -2.85 21.73
N LEU A 228 8.82 -3.18 20.66
CA LEU A 228 7.87 -2.26 20.04
C LEU A 228 6.67 -1.97 20.96
N LYS A 229 6.20 -2.96 21.74
CA LYS A 229 5.07 -2.82 22.68
C LYS A 229 5.30 -1.70 23.71
N GLY A 230 6.54 -1.53 24.19
CA GLY A 230 6.92 -0.42 25.07
C GLY A 230 6.82 0.95 24.39
N LYS A 231 7.02 1.00 23.07
CA LYS A 231 6.96 2.23 22.25
C LYS A 231 5.55 2.55 21.73
N ILE A 232 4.61 1.60 21.77
CA ILE A 232 3.21 1.80 21.30
C ILE A 232 2.57 3.01 22.00
N LYS A 233 2.76 3.18 23.31
CA LYS A 233 2.20 4.34 24.04
C LYS A 233 2.71 5.67 23.47
N GLY A 234 4.00 5.76 23.18
CA GLY A 234 4.60 6.94 22.55
C GLY A 234 4.10 7.17 21.13
N ILE A 235 3.91 6.10 20.35
CA ILE A 235 3.33 6.19 19.00
C ILE A 235 1.88 6.68 19.04
N VAL A 236 1.05 6.15 19.95
CA VAL A 236 -0.34 6.59 20.14
C VAL A 236 -0.39 8.05 20.56
N LEU A 237 0.46 8.46 21.52
CA LEU A 237 0.56 9.85 21.95
C LEU A 237 0.96 10.76 20.78
N LEU A 238 1.94 10.36 19.97
CA LEU A 238 2.36 11.09 18.77
C LEU A 238 1.19 11.26 17.78
N ILE A 239 0.43 10.20 17.51
CA ILE A 239 -0.74 10.26 16.62
C ILE A 239 -1.78 11.25 17.16
N ILE A 240 -2.09 11.19 18.46
CA ILE A 240 -3.04 12.12 19.10
C ILE A 240 -2.54 13.56 18.95
N VAL A 241 -1.26 13.82 19.24
CA VAL A 241 -0.65 15.15 19.08
C VAL A 241 -0.75 15.62 17.63
N MET A 242 -0.46 14.77 16.64
CA MET A 242 -0.56 15.15 15.22
C MET A 242 -1.98 15.51 14.80
N ILE A 243 -2.99 14.75 15.25
CA ILE A 243 -4.40 15.04 15.00
C ILE A 243 -4.78 16.38 15.66
N LEU A 244 -4.42 16.59 16.92
CA LEU A 244 -4.69 17.85 17.62
C LEU A 244 -3.97 19.04 16.97
N SER A 245 -2.73 18.87 16.53
CA SER A 245 -2.00 19.89 15.76
C SER A 245 -2.67 20.20 14.43
N SER A 246 -3.25 19.22 13.74
CA SER A 246 -4.03 19.46 12.53
C SER A 246 -5.29 20.30 12.80
N PHE A 247 -5.98 20.05 13.92
CA PHE A 247 -7.14 20.86 14.32
C PHE A 247 -6.74 22.28 14.70
N ALA A 248 -5.64 22.45 15.45
CA ALA A 248 -5.11 23.76 15.79
C ALA A 248 -4.70 24.55 14.54
N PHE A 249 -4.02 23.90 13.60
CA PHE A 249 -3.63 24.51 12.32
C PHE A 249 -4.85 24.90 11.48
N SER A 250 -5.86 24.02 11.42
CA SER A 250 -7.11 24.32 10.72
C SER A 250 -7.86 25.49 11.34
N TYR A 251 -7.93 25.54 12.68
CA TYR A 251 -8.56 26.62 13.42
C TYR A 251 -7.89 27.97 13.14
N TYR A 252 -6.56 27.98 13.06
CA TYR A 252 -5.76 29.17 12.78
C TYR A 252 -5.92 29.70 11.34
N HIS A 253 -6.36 28.86 10.39
CA HIS A 253 -6.56 29.24 8.99
C HIS A 253 -8.05 29.42 8.61
N GLU A 254 -8.93 29.60 9.58
CA GLU A 254 -10.37 29.91 9.38
C GLU A 254 -11.18 28.87 8.59
N HIS A 255 -10.62 27.66 8.38
CA HIS A 255 -11.23 26.56 7.64
C HIS A 255 -12.00 25.58 8.54
N ASN A 256 -12.37 26.05 9.74
CA ASN A 256 -12.50 25.30 11.00
C ASN A 256 -13.41 24.05 10.94
N PHE A 257 -14.73 24.23 10.81
CA PHE A 257 -15.68 23.14 11.04
C PHE A 257 -15.67 22.08 9.94
N ASN A 258 -15.59 22.47 8.67
CA ASN A 258 -15.59 21.53 7.55
C ASN A 258 -14.36 20.62 7.57
N THR A 259 -13.20 21.17 7.95
CA THR A 259 -11.96 20.41 8.06
C THR A 259 -12.07 19.34 9.15
N ILE A 260 -12.57 19.71 10.32
CA ILE A 260 -12.75 18.80 11.47
C ILE A 260 -13.78 17.71 11.12
N GLU A 261 -14.93 18.09 10.55
CA GLU A 261 -15.94 17.13 10.10
C GLU A 261 -15.41 16.18 9.04
N GLY A 262 -14.62 16.69 8.08
CA GLY A 262 -13.95 15.88 7.05
C GLY A 262 -13.01 14.85 7.67
N ILE A 263 -12.20 15.24 8.65
CA ILE A 263 -11.31 14.31 9.37
C ILE A 263 -12.12 13.23 10.10
N PHE A 264 -13.17 13.60 10.83
CA PHE A 264 -14.04 12.61 11.49
C PHE A 264 -14.69 11.64 10.51
N LEU A 265 -15.17 12.15 9.37
CA LEU A 265 -15.75 11.34 8.30
C LEU A 265 -14.73 10.32 7.76
N ILE A 266 -13.49 10.74 7.52
CA ILE A 266 -12.41 9.82 7.10
C ILE A 266 -12.20 8.73 8.14
N TYR A 267 -12.13 9.07 9.42
CA TYR A 267 -11.94 8.06 10.45
C TYR A 267 -13.11 7.06 10.54
N ALA A 268 -14.34 7.55 10.41
CA ALA A 268 -15.55 6.73 10.41
C ALA A 268 -15.65 5.80 9.20
N VAL A 269 -15.27 6.28 8.01
CA VAL A 269 -15.46 5.56 6.73
C VAL A 269 -14.23 4.76 6.32
N CYS A 270 -13.02 5.25 6.60
CA CYS A 270 -11.77 4.64 6.15
C CYS A 270 -11.05 3.92 7.29
N SER A 271 -10.67 4.64 8.35
CA SER A 271 -9.77 4.12 9.39
C SER A 271 -10.40 3.03 10.25
N ILE A 272 -11.63 3.26 10.74
CA ILE A 272 -12.35 2.29 11.60
C ILE A 272 -12.71 1.02 10.81
N PRO A 273 -13.27 1.09 9.58
CA PRO A 273 -13.54 -0.11 8.80
C PRO A 273 -12.28 -0.85 8.37
N ALA A 274 -11.19 -0.15 8.02
CA ALA A 274 -9.91 -0.81 7.72
C ALA A 274 -9.35 -1.55 8.96
N ALA A 275 -9.45 -0.94 10.15
CA ALA A 275 -9.08 -1.59 11.39
C ALA A 275 -10.04 -2.74 11.77
N GLY A 276 -11.34 -2.57 11.54
CA GLY A 276 -12.37 -3.57 11.80
C GLY A 276 -12.26 -4.79 10.89
N LEU A 277 -12.07 -4.60 9.58
CA LEU A 277 -11.74 -5.64 8.61
C LEU A 277 -10.51 -6.44 9.06
N TYR A 278 -9.51 -5.72 9.58
CA TYR A 278 -8.31 -6.35 10.10
C TYR A 278 -8.55 -7.13 11.41
N PHE A 279 -9.13 -6.53 12.44
CA PHE A 279 -9.25 -7.17 13.76
C PHE A 279 -10.38 -8.21 13.84
N LEU A 280 -11.47 -8.00 13.13
CA LEU A 280 -12.66 -8.87 13.19
C LEU A 280 -12.64 -9.94 12.10
N LEU A 281 -12.38 -9.56 10.85
CA LEU A 281 -12.54 -10.47 9.71
C LEU A 281 -11.25 -11.26 9.42
N SER A 282 -10.06 -10.65 9.58
CA SER A 282 -8.78 -11.32 9.31
C SER A 282 -8.59 -12.62 10.12
N PRO A 283 -8.80 -12.66 11.46
CA PRO A 283 -8.58 -13.89 12.23
C PRO A 283 -9.65 -14.95 11.98
N LEU A 284 -10.91 -14.54 11.76
CA LEU A 284 -12.04 -15.43 11.48
C LEU A 284 -11.89 -16.11 10.11
N ILE A 285 -11.54 -15.33 9.08
CA ILE A 285 -11.28 -15.83 7.73
C ILE A 285 -10.01 -16.69 7.70
N ILE A 286 -8.92 -16.26 8.34
CA ILE A 286 -7.69 -17.05 8.44
C ILE A 286 -7.96 -18.38 9.17
N LYS A 287 -8.71 -18.39 10.28
CA LYS A 287 -9.00 -19.62 11.05
C LYS A 287 -9.92 -20.59 10.29
N LYS A 288 -10.80 -20.07 9.43
CA LYS A 288 -11.69 -20.88 8.59
C LYS A 288 -10.98 -21.42 7.35
N LEU A 289 -10.06 -20.65 6.76
CA LEU A 289 -9.24 -21.05 5.61
C LEU A 289 -8.04 -21.94 6.00
N SER A 290 -7.40 -21.71 7.16
CA SER A 290 -6.25 -22.51 7.60
C SER A 290 -6.63 -23.92 8.02
N ARG A 291 -7.89 -24.14 8.42
CA ARG A 291 -8.41 -25.46 8.77
C ARG A 291 -8.66 -26.36 7.55
N SER A 292 -8.69 -25.82 6.32
CA SER A 292 -9.03 -26.59 5.11
C SER A 292 -7.86 -26.88 4.17
N SER A 293 -6.68 -26.26 4.32
CA SER A 293 -5.58 -26.43 3.35
C SER A 293 -4.21 -26.61 4.02
N SER A 294 -3.81 -27.85 4.25
CA SER A 294 -2.45 -28.20 4.71
C SER A 294 -1.40 -28.24 3.60
N SER A 295 -1.77 -27.97 2.33
CA SER A 295 -0.82 -28.08 1.19
C SER A 295 -0.76 -26.89 0.22
N ASP A 296 -1.63 -25.86 0.34
CA ASP A 296 -1.79 -24.83 -0.72
C ASP A 296 -1.82 -23.38 -0.18
N GLY A 297 -0.97 -23.07 0.81
CA GLY A 297 -0.97 -21.79 1.54
C GLY A 297 -0.81 -20.52 0.69
N TYR A 298 -0.10 -20.58 -0.45
CA TYR A 298 0.04 -19.44 -1.38
C TYR A 298 -1.29 -19.04 -1.99
N ARG A 299 -2.06 -20.01 -2.52
CA ARG A 299 -3.34 -19.74 -3.18
C ARG A 299 -4.35 -19.19 -2.20
N THR A 300 -4.38 -19.72 -0.98
CA THR A 300 -5.24 -19.24 0.10
C THR A 300 -4.92 -17.79 0.48
N LEU A 301 -3.65 -17.42 0.60
CA LEU A 301 -3.25 -16.04 0.91
C LEU A 301 -3.57 -15.09 -0.25
N LEU A 302 -3.28 -15.51 -1.49
CA LEU A 302 -3.57 -14.72 -2.69
C LEU A 302 -5.07 -14.49 -2.85
N PHE A 303 -5.89 -15.53 -2.65
CA PHE A 303 -7.34 -15.44 -2.66
C PHE A 303 -7.85 -14.49 -1.58
N LYS A 304 -7.32 -14.58 -0.36
CA LYS A 304 -7.66 -13.62 0.70
C LYS A 304 -7.36 -12.18 0.28
N ARG A 305 -6.16 -11.89 -0.22
CA ARG A 305 -5.79 -10.54 -0.68
C ARG A 305 -6.66 -10.05 -1.83
N LEU A 306 -7.05 -10.95 -2.73
CA LEU A 306 -7.97 -10.65 -3.81
C LEU A 306 -9.35 -10.26 -3.25
N MET A 307 -9.89 -11.04 -2.31
CA MET A 307 -11.17 -10.76 -1.66
C MET A 307 -11.13 -9.44 -0.87
N ASP A 308 -10.06 -9.19 -0.13
CA ASP A 308 -9.87 -7.93 0.62
C ASP A 308 -9.85 -6.74 -0.35
N ALA A 309 -9.09 -6.83 -1.46
CA ALA A 309 -9.02 -5.78 -2.47
C ALA A 309 -10.36 -5.56 -3.19
N LEU A 310 -11.08 -6.64 -3.54
CA LEU A 310 -12.40 -6.55 -4.18
C LEU A 310 -13.43 -5.91 -3.25
N LEU A 311 -13.48 -6.33 -1.99
CA LEU A 311 -14.43 -5.78 -1.02
C LEU A 311 -14.17 -4.29 -0.78
N THR A 312 -12.90 -3.89 -0.67
CA THR A 312 -12.51 -2.49 -0.53
C THR A 312 -12.81 -1.68 -1.78
N PHE A 313 -12.64 -2.25 -2.97
CA PHE A 313 -13.02 -1.59 -4.22
C PHE A 313 -14.55 -1.43 -4.34
N LEU A 314 -15.34 -2.45 -3.99
CA LEU A 314 -16.80 -2.34 -3.95
C LEU A 314 -17.26 -1.28 -2.93
N PHE A 315 -16.62 -1.22 -1.77
CA PHE A 315 -16.85 -0.17 -0.79
C PHE A 315 -16.50 1.21 -1.36
N ALA A 316 -15.39 1.34 -2.09
CA ALA A 316 -15.03 2.56 -2.78
C ALA A 316 -16.11 3.00 -3.78
N LEU A 317 -16.62 2.07 -4.59
CA LEU A 317 -17.69 2.34 -5.55
C LEU A 317 -18.95 2.86 -4.84
N LEU A 318 -19.32 2.28 -3.70
CA LEU A 318 -20.44 2.76 -2.89
C LEU A 318 -20.22 4.20 -2.42
N ILE A 319 -19.02 4.51 -1.91
CA ILE A 319 -18.70 5.87 -1.44
C ILE A 319 -18.69 6.86 -2.60
N ILE A 320 -18.07 6.53 -3.74
CA ILE A 320 -18.09 7.39 -4.94
C ILE A 320 -19.52 7.64 -5.40
N TYR A 321 -20.37 6.59 -5.44
CA TYR A 321 -21.78 6.72 -5.80
C TYR A 321 -22.53 7.68 -4.86
N ILE A 322 -22.34 7.56 -3.54
CA ILE A 322 -22.96 8.47 -2.57
C ILE A 322 -22.48 9.92 -2.78
N LEU A 323 -21.19 10.12 -3.02
CA LEU A 323 -20.59 11.45 -3.21
C LEU A 323 -20.98 12.15 -4.51
N THR A 324 -21.49 11.42 -5.50
CA THR A 324 -21.74 11.94 -6.85
C THR A 324 -23.21 12.18 -7.13
N ILE A 325 -24.11 11.65 -6.30
CA ILE A 325 -25.57 11.76 -6.46
C ILE A 325 -26.21 12.74 -5.48
N VAL A 326 -25.59 12.92 -4.30
CA VAL A 326 -26.01 13.90 -3.29
C VAL A 326 -25.39 15.25 -3.61
#